data_AF-S7MTQ0-F1
#
_entry.id   AF-S7MTQ0-F1
#
_cell.length_a   1.000
_cell.length_b   1.000
_cell.length_c   1.000
_cell.angle_alpha   90.00
_cell.angle_beta   90.00
_cell.angle_gamma   90.00
#
_symmetry.space_group_name_H-M   'P 1'
#
loop_
_entity.id
_entity.type
_entity.pdbx_description
1 polymer ?
#
loop_
_entity_poly.entity_id
_entity_poly.type
_entity_poly.pdbx_seq_one_letter_code
_entity_poly.pdbx_strand_id
1 'polypeptide(L)' 'MTVLPEVGSPHSQTLRAIVGALQRQRPYSMKLVIVKQREQPEMAFRQLLVEDKGLDGGPSYMDFLCCLHKGVCQLLN' A
#
# COMPACT_ATOMS: atom_id res chain seq x y z
N MET A 1 8.68 -17.92 7.80
CA MET A 1 7.65 -17.40 6.85
C MET A 1 6.45 -16.97 7.68
N THR A 2 5.94 -15.76 7.49
CA THR A 2 4.74 -15.26 8.18
C THR A 2 3.50 -15.89 7.58
N VAL A 3 2.68 -16.55 8.40
CA VAL A 3 1.41 -17.17 8.01
C VAL A 3 0.28 -16.61 8.88
N LEU A 4 -0.92 -16.50 8.32
CA LEU A 4 -2.09 -16.14 9.12
C LEU A 4 -2.42 -17.29 10.08
N PRO A 5 -2.66 -17.01 11.37
CA PRO A 5 -2.96 -18.06 12.33
C PRO A 5 -4.38 -18.60 12.11
N GLU A 6 -4.51 -19.93 12.17
CA GLU A 6 -5.79 -20.63 12.09
C GLU A 6 -6.48 -20.67 13.46
N VAL A 7 -6.77 -19.48 13.99
CA VAL A 7 -7.68 -19.36 15.12
C VAL A 7 -9.08 -19.53 14.54
N GLY A 8 -9.81 -20.59 14.89
CA GLY A 8 -11.12 -20.93 14.28
C GLY A 8 -12.25 -19.91 14.47
N SER A 9 -11.94 -18.65 14.80
CA SER A 9 -12.89 -17.56 14.96
C SER A 9 -13.48 -17.11 13.62
N PRO A 10 -14.72 -16.58 13.62
CA PRO A 10 -15.35 -16.04 12.41
C PRO A 10 -14.49 -14.97 11.71
N HIS A 11 -13.80 -14.11 12.46
CA HIS A 11 -12.94 -13.07 11.91
C HIS A 11 -11.73 -13.64 11.15
N SER A 12 -11.06 -14.67 11.70
CA SER A 12 -9.93 -15.31 11.02
C SER A 12 -10.36 -16.01 9.74
N GLN A 13 -11.53 -16.67 9.75
CA GLN A 13 -12.10 -17.30 8.56
C GLN A 13 -12.38 -16.27 7.45
N THR A 14 -13.03 -15.17 7.79
CA THR A 14 -13.32 -14.08 6.85
C THR A 14 -12.03 -13.46 6.30
N LEU A 15 -11.04 -13.18 7.15
CA LEU A 15 -9.76 -12.61 6.73
C LEU A 15 -9.02 -13.54 5.76
N ARG A 16 -8.95 -14.84 6.07
CA ARG A 16 -8.34 -15.85 5.17
C ARG A 16 -9.09 -15.95 3.84
N ALA A 17 -10.42 -15.87 3.85
CA ALA A 17 -11.22 -15.88 2.63
C ALA A 17 -10.91 -14.68 1.71
N ILE A 18 -10.78 -13.48 2.29
CA ILE A 18 -10.41 -12.26 1.54
C ILE A 18 -9.00 -12.39 0.97
N VAL A 19 -8.01 -12.79 1.77
CA VAL A 19 -6.63 -12.98 1.32
C VAL A 19 -6.55 -14.03 0.20
N GLY A 20 -7.29 -15.14 0.34
CA GLY A 20 -7.39 -16.16 -0.70
C GLY A 20 -8.05 -15.65 -1.99
N ALA A 21 -9.06 -14.78 -1.89
CA ALA A 21 -9.67 -14.15 -3.06
C ALA A 21 -8.70 -13.22 -3.80
N LEU A 22 -7.95 -12.39 -3.07
CA LEU A 22 -6.91 -11.51 -3.63
C LEU A 22 -5.81 -12.32 -4.32
N GLN A 23 -5.37 -13.42 -3.71
CA GLN A 23 -4.33 -14.28 -4.26
C GLN A 23 -4.76 -14.96 -5.56
N ARG A 24 -6.02 -15.38 -5.69
CA ARG A 24 -6.54 -16.00 -6.92
C ARG A 24 -6.59 -15.04 -8.11
N GLN A 25 -6.65 -13.73 -7.87
CA GLN A 25 -6.65 -12.71 -8.93
C GLN A 25 -5.25 -12.38 -9.44
N ARG A 26 -4.19 -12.93 -8.82
CA ARG A 26 -2.80 -12.64 -9.15
C ARG A 26 -2.08 -13.88 -9.68
N PRO A 27 -1.25 -13.75 -10.72
CA PRO A 27 -0.50 -14.88 -11.27
C PRO A 27 0.63 -15.37 -10.35
N TYR A 28 1.08 -14.52 -9.41
CA TYR A 28 2.16 -14.82 -8.48
C TYR A 28 1.67 -14.91 -7.04
N SER A 29 2.23 -15.84 -6.27
CA SER A 29 2.02 -15.92 -4.82
C SER A 29 2.59 -14.68 -4.13
N MET A 30 1.74 -13.93 -3.44
CA MET A 30 2.13 -12.72 -2.72
C MET A 30 2.69 -13.08 -1.35
N LYS A 31 3.83 -12.49 -1.01
CA LYS A 31 4.43 -12.63 0.33
C LYS A 31 3.61 -11.87 1.36
N LEU A 32 3.06 -12.59 2.35
CA LEU A 32 2.38 -11.98 3.49
C LEU A 32 3.39 -11.36 4.46
N VAL A 33 3.23 -10.08 4.76
CA VAL A 33 4.02 -9.34 5.75
C VAL A 33 3.08 -8.74 6.78
N ILE A 34 3.30 -9.04 8.06
CA ILE A 34 2.57 -8.42 9.17
C ILE A 34 3.36 -7.20 9.61
N VAL A 35 2.72 -6.04 9.59
CA VAL A 35 3.33 -4.76 9.95
C VAL A 35 2.63 -4.26 11.20
N LYS A 36 3.41 -3.97 12.24
CA LYS A 36 2.94 -3.28 13.43
C LYS A 36 3.28 -1.81 13.33
N GLN A 37 2.38 -0.98 13.84
CA GLN A 37 2.59 0.47 13.88
C GLN A 37 3.76 0.81 14.82
N ARG A 38 4.56 1.80 14.43
CA ARG A 38 5.76 2.30 15.11
C ARG A 38 6.91 1.29 15.20
N GLU A 39 6.87 0.22 14.42
CA GLU A 39 7.97 -0.74 14.31
C GLU A 39 8.69 -0.60 12.95
N GLN A 40 9.92 -1.12 12.89
CA GLN A 40 10.77 -1.05 11.70
C GLN A 40 10.13 -1.47 10.36
N PRO A 41 9.30 -2.54 10.25
CA PRO A 41 8.69 -2.90 8.96
C PRO A 41 7.70 -1.87 8.42
N GLU A 42 7.25 -0.91 9.24
CA GLU A 42 6.37 0.18 8.79
C GLU A 42 7.04 1.05 7.72
N MET A 43 8.36 1.26 7.80
CA MET A 43 9.07 2.08 6.82
C MET A 43 8.99 1.48 5.41
N ALA A 44 9.15 0.16 5.29
CA ALA A 44 8.98 -0.52 4.00
C ALA A 44 7.52 -0.51 3.55
N PHE A 45 6.56 -0.62 4.47
CA PHE A 45 5.13 -0.52 4.14
C PHE A 45 4.75 0.87 3.61
N ARG A 46 5.32 1.95 4.16
CA ARG A 46 5.08 3.32 3.70
C ARG A 46 5.49 3.56 2.25
N GLN A 47 6.46 2.81 1.73
CA GLN A 47 6.83 2.87 0.31
C GLN A 47 5.71 2.40 -0.63
N LEU A 48 4.73 1.63 -0.12
CA LEU A 48 3.55 1.18 -0.88
C LEU A 48 2.40 2.22 -0.85
N LEU A 49 2.49 3.25 -0.01
CA LEU A 49 1.49 4.31 0.12
C LEU A 49 1.80 5.45 -0.86
N VAL A 50 1.54 5.20 -2.14
CA VAL A 50 2.04 6.03 -3.26
C VAL A 50 1.42 7.42 -3.38
N GLU A 51 0.30 7.69 -2.69
CA GLU A 51 -0.34 9.01 -2.70
C GLU A 51 0.30 9.99 -1.71
N ASP A 52 0.94 9.47 -0.67
CA ASP A 52 1.61 10.25 0.36
C ASP A 52 2.96 10.81 -0.14
N LYS A 53 3.55 11.72 0.64
CA LYS A 53 4.94 12.13 0.40
C LYS A 53 5.87 10.94 0.64
N GLY A 54 6.65 10.61 -0.38
CA GLY A 54 7.63 9.53 -0.30
C GLY A 54 8.68 9.79 0.78
N LEU A 55 9.21 8.72 1.39
CA LEU A 55 10.26 8.81 2.40
C LEU A 55 11.53 9.50 1.88
N ASP A 56 11.78 9.40 0.58
CA ASP A 56 12.91 10.03 -0.10
C ASP A 56 12.63 11.50 -0.51
N GLY A 57 11.54 12.09 0.00
CA GLY A 57 11.13 13.46 -0.34
C GLY A 57 10.42 13.59 -1.69
N GLY A 58 9.99 12.47 -2.27
CA GLY A 58 9.18 12.46 -3.51
C GLY A 58 7.86 13.24 -3.35
N PRO A 59 7.35 13.86 -4.42
CA PRO A 59 6.12 14.62 -4.38
C PRO A 59 4.94 13.70 -4.04
N SER A 60 4.02 14.20 -3.21
CA SER A 60 2.72 13.53 -3.04
C SER A 60 1.88 13.67 -4.30
N TYR A 61 0.77 12.92 -4.35
CA TYR A 61 -0.24 13.08 -5.39
C TYR A 61 -0.71 14.54 -5.52
N MET A 62 -0.93 15.23 -4.39
CA MET A 62 -1.37 16.63 -4.38
C MET A 62 -0.29 17.61 -4.87
N ASP A 63 0.98 17.39 -4.51
CA ASP A 63 2.08 18.21 -5.02
C ASP A 63 2.23 18.04 -6.53
N PHE A 64 2.09 16.81 -7.02
CA PHE A 64 2.14 16.50 -8.44
C PHE A 64 1.00 17.18 -9.22
N LEU A 65 -0.25 17.11 -8.71
CA LEU A 65 -1.37 17.83 -9.32
C LEU A 65 -1.15 19.34 -9.37
N CYS A 66 -0.62 19.92 -8.29
CA CYS A 66 -0.30 21.35 -8.24
C CYS A 66 0.79 21.71 -9.26
N CYS A 67 1.82 20.88 -9.40
CA CYS A 67 2.88 21.05 -10.39
C CYS A 67 2.32 20.98 -11.82
N LEU A 68 1.48 19.97 -12.11
CA LEU A 68 0.80 19.82 -13.39
C LEU A 68 -0.06 21.05 -13.72
N HIS A 69 -0.89 21.49 -12.77
CA HIS A 69 -1.75 22.65 -12.97
C HIS A 69 -0.94 23.91 -13.31
N LYS A 70 0.13 24.19 -12.56
CA LYS A 70 1.03 25.31 -12.84
C LYS A 70 1.68 25.17 -14.22
N GLY A 71 2.11 23.97 -14.60
CA GLY A 71 2.69 23.70 -15.92
C GLY A 71 1.70 23.97 -17.06
N VAL A 72 0.45 23.51 -16.93
CA VAL A 72 -0.61 23.78 -17.93
C VAL A 72 -0.89 25.28 -18.05
N CYS A 73 -1.01 25.99 -16.93
CA CYS A 73 -1.23 27.44 -16.93
C CYS A 73 -0.05 28.23 -17.53
N GLN A 74 1.19 27.74 -17.40
CA GLN A 74 2.36 28.37 -18.03
C GLN A 74 2.42 28.19 -19.55
N LEU A 75 1.84 27.11 -20.08
CA LEU A 75 1.81 26.85 -21.53
C LEU A 75 0.70 27.60 -22.25
N LEU A 76 -0.37 27.94 -21.53
CA LEU A 76 -1.56 28.61 -22.08
C LEU A 76 -1.52 30.14 -21.93
N ASN A 77 -0.62 30.66 -21.09
CA ASN A 77 -0.32 32.10 -20.97
C ASN A 77 0.90 32.45 -21.83
#